data_AF-A0A6N4X5H3-F1
#
_entry.id   AF-A0A6N4X5H3-F1
#
_cell.length_a   1.000
_cell.length_b   1.000
_cell.length_c   1.000
_cell.angle_alpha   90.00
_cell.angle_beta   90.00
_cell.angle_gamma   90.00
#
_symmetry.space_group_name_H-M   'P 1'
#
loop_
_entity.id
_entity.type
_entity.pdbx_description
1 polymer ?
#
loop_
_entity_poly.entity_id
_entity_poly.type
_entity_poly.pdbx_seq_one_letter_code
_entity_poly.pdbx_strand_id
1 'polypeptide(L)'
;MRPIAYLILATLLITVGCSKQYTATATIDLDHDKWKAKTTTDTELHSHGCCFSDPIAPAINTVRSDSVREMVSQRLVIENDLSIRPLELERHLQVTHMDDSLKIQIHYTDPDPKLAAWIANTFAEAYIDYTRNLNLDASIKAVEDLRMRADQQKHRVEALETEIANAREASENGILGKLLREHDVQKGFYEALMQRMDQEQAQIESPQTSYKRILQRAPL
;
A
#
# COMPACT_ATOMS: atom_id res chain seq x y z
N MET A 1 -35.39 -57.47 4.02
CA MET A 1 -34.72 -56.85 2.86
C MET A 1 -35.17 -55.42 2.55
N ARG A 2 -36.44 -55.03 2.78
CA ARG A 2 -36.93 -53.66 2.53
C ARG A 2 -36.25 -52.50 3.32
N PRO A 3 -35.81 -52.63 4.58
CA PRO A 3 -35.30 -51.46 5.33
C PRO A 3 -33.89 -51.00 4.89
N ILE A 4 -33.08 -51.91 4.36
CA ILE A 4 -31.73 -51.60 3.85
C ILE A 4 -31.82 -50.75 2.58
N ALA A 5 -32.84 -50.99 1.74
CA ALA A 5 -33.06 -50.21 0.52
C ALA A 5 -33.42 -48.74 0.81
N TYR A 6 -34.21 -48.48 1.87
CA TYR A 6 -34.55 -47.11 2.28
C TYR A 6 -33.34 -46.34 2.83
N LEU A 7 -32.46 -47.00 3.58
CA LEU A 7 -31.21 -46.39 4.07
C LEU A 7 -30.28 -46.01 2.91
N ILE A 8 -30.12 -46.89 1.93
CA ILE A 8 -29.28 -46.61 0.75
C ILE A 8 -29.88 -45.46 -0.07
N LEU A 9 -31.21 -45.46 -0.28
CA LEU A 9 -31.90 -44.40 -1.02
C LEU A 9 -31.81 -43.04 -0.29
N ALA A 10 -32.00 -43.02 1.02
CA ALA A 10 -31.87 -41.81 1.84
C ALA A 10 -30.43 -41.27 1.80
N THR A 11 -29.44 -42.15 1.91
CA THR A 11 -28.02 -41.75 1.85
C THR A 11 -27.66 -41.20 0.46
N LEU A 12 -28.14 -41.83 -0.61
CA LEU A 12 -27.96 -41.36 -1.98
C LEU A 12 -28.61 -39.98 -2.19
N LEU A 13 -29.83 -39.79 -1.69
CA LEU A 13 -30.55 -38.50 -1.76
C LEU A 13 -29.82 -37.38 -1.02
N ILE A 14 -29.30 -37.64 0.18
CA ILE A 14 -28.52 -36.67 0.95
C ILE A 14 -27.20 -36.34 0.21
N THR A 15 -26.54 -37.35 -0.35
CA THR A 15 -25.25 -37.17 -1.04
C THR A 15 -25.40 -36.39 -2.35
N VAL A 16 -26.50 -36.56 -3.08
CA VAL A 16 -26.80 -35.79 -4.31
C VAL A 16 -27.33 -34.39 -3.98
N GLY A 17 -27.97 -34.21 -2.83
CA GLY A 17 -28.50 -32.91 -2.37
C GLY A 17 -27.45 -31.95 -1.80
N CYS A 18 -26.27 -32.43 -1.38
CA CYS A 18 -25.17 -31.57 -0.95
C CYS A 18 -24.37 -31.07 -2.17
N SER A 19 -24.40 -29.76 -2.44
CA SER A 19 -23.46 -29.15 -3.38
C SER A 19 -22.04 -29.28 -2.85
N LYS A 20 -21.11 -29.66 -3.73
CA LYS A 20 -19.68 -29.65 -3.38
C LYS A 20 -19.25 -28.22 -3.13
N GLN A 21 -18.51 -28.00 -2.05
CA GLN A 21 -17.90 -26.72 -1.74
C GLN A 21 -16.38 -26.86 -1.90
N TYR A 22 -15.79 -25.97 -2.67
CA TYR A 22 -14.35 -25.90 -2.87
C TYR A 22 -13.82 -24.65 -2.18
N THR A 23 -12.72 -24.78 -1.46
CA THR A 23 -12.06 -23.63 -0.82
C THR A 23 -10.72 -23.42 -1.48
N ALA A 24 -10.49 -22.21 -1.99
CA ALA A 24 -9.19 -21.79 -2.47
C ALA A 24 -8.52 -20.88 -1.45
N THR A 25 -7.19 -20.92 -1.41
CA THR A 25 -6.39 -20.16 -0.45
C THR A 25 -5.30 -19.38 -1.18
N ALA A 26 -5.29 -18.06 -1.01
CA ALA A 26 -4.18 -17.20 -1.39
C ALA A 26 -3.37 -16.82 -0.15
N THR A 27 -2.05 -16.85 -0.22
CA THR A 27 -1.18 -16.48 0.91
C THR A 27 -0.38 -15.23 0.55
N ILE A 28 -0.40 -14.24 1.43
CA ILE A 28 0.36 -12.99 1.27
C ILE A 28 1.39 -12.92 2.38
N ASP A 29 2.65 -12.67 1.99
CA ASP A 29 3.74 -12.42 2.90
C ASP A 29 3.81 -10.91 3.22
N LEU A 30 3.72 -10.57 4.50
CA LEU A 30 3.81 -9.19 4.97
C LEU A 30 5.29 -8.89 5.26
N ASP A 31 5.86 -8.00 4.45
CA ASP A 31 7.26 -7.61 4.56
C ASP A 31 7.56 -6.91 5.89
N HIS A 32 8.40 -7.55 6.71
CA HIS A 32 8.77 -7.07 8.04
C HIS A 32 9.49 -5.72 8.00
N ASP A 33 10.37 -5.51 7.02
CA ASP A 33 11.28 -4.36 7.00
C ASP A 33 10.56 -3.09 6.54
N LYS A 34 9.60 -3.23 5.61
CA LYS A 34 8.77 -2.11 5.15
C LYS A 34 7.81 -1.60 6.21
N TRP A 35 7.31 -2.47 7.09
CA TRP A 35 6.43 -2.06 8.17
C TRP A 35 7.15 -1.17 9.20
N LYS A 36 8.40 -1.50 9.56
CA LYS A 36 9.21 -0.71 10.52
C LYS A 36 9.56 0.68 9.99
N ALA A 37 9.83 0.79 8.69
CA ALA A 37 10.11 2.07 8.05
C ALA A 37 8.91 3.02 8.17
N LYS A 38 7.68 2.50 8.00
CA LYS A 38 6.43 3.29 8.09
C LYS A 38 6.19 3.84 9.49
N THR A 39 6.45 3.05 10.55
CA THR A 39 6.29 3.52 11.93
C THR A 39 7.32 4.58 12.28
N THR A 40 8.53 4.53 11.73
CA THR A 40 9.59 5.47 12.12
C THR A 40 9.37 6.88 11.53
N THR A 41 8.84 6.99 10.31
CA THR A 41 8.54 8.29 9.67
C THR A 41 7.33 8.99 10.28
N ASP A 42 6.35 8.22 10.78
CA ASP A 42 5.14 8.76 11.42
C ASP A 42 5.31 9.00 12.94
N THR A 43 6.35 8.44 13.57
CA THR A 43 6.56 8.47 15.03
C THR A 43 7.73 9.38 15.45
N GLU A 44 7.75 10.62 14.97
CA GLU A 44 8.47 11.70 15.66
C GLU A 44 7.55 12.61 16.48
N LEU A 45 6.23 12.37 16.53
CA LEU A 45 5.32 13.24 17.31
C LEU A 45 4.52 12.60 18.47
N HIS A 46 4.52 11.28 18.66
CA HIS A 46 3.90 10.70 19.87
C HIS A 46 4.73 9.56 20.46
N SER A 47 5.72 9.96 21.25
CA SER A 47 6.30 9.13 22.31
C SER A 47 5.23 8.92 23.39
N HIS A 48 4.58 7.76 23.41
CA HIS A 48 4.21 7.00 24.62
C HIS A 48 3.65 5.61 24.24
N GLY A 49 4.27 4.55 24.77
CA GLY A 49 3.56 3.32 25.16
C GLY A 49 3.42 2.20 24.12
N CYS A 50 4.31 1.22 24.19
CA CYS A 50 4.01 -0.22 24.22
C CYS A 50 2.95 -0.77 23.24
N CYS A 51 3.17 -0.66 21.93
CA CYS A 51 2.70 -1.66 20.96
C CYS A 51 3.64 -1.58 19.76
N PHE A 52 4.62 -2.49 19.72
CA PHE A 52 5.21 -2.88 18.44
C PHE A 52 4.05 -3.48 17.65
N SER A 53 3.36 -2.69 16.84
CA SER A 53 2.11 -3.11 16.24
C SER A 53 2.40 -4.20 15.23
N ASP A 54 1.94 -5.42 15.49
CA ASP A 54 2.04 -6.49 14.52
C ASP A 54 1.28 -6.07 13.25
N PRO A 55 1.88 -6.17 12.04
CA PRO A 55 1.24 -5.73 10.81
C PRO A 55 0.02 -6.61 10.44
N ILE A 56 -0.16 -7.74 11.12
CA ILE A 56 -1.16 -8.76 10.84
C ILE A 56 -2.57 -8.22 11.02
N ALA A 57 -2.90 -7.66 12.18
CA ALA A 57 -4.26 -7.20 12.46
C ALA A 57 -4.71 -6.06 11.51
N PRO A 58 -3.88 -5.02 11.25
CA PRO A 58 -4.17 -4.04 10.22
C PRO A 58 -4.35 -4.65 8.82
N ALA A 59 -3.51 -5.63 8.43
CA ALA A 59 -3.61 -6.27 7.13
C ALA A 59 -4.92 -7.05 6.97
N ILE A 60 -5.31 -7.84 7.97
CA ILE A 60 -6.59 -8.58 7.98
C ILE A 60 -7.78 -7.61 7.85
N ASN A 61 -7.77 -6.52 8.61
CA ASN A 61 -8.83 -5.51 8.55
C ASN A 61 -8.87 -4.81 7.19
N THR A 62 -7.70 -4.57 6.58
CA THR A 62 -7.61 -3.95 5.25
C THR A 62 -8.17 -4.87 4.17
N VAL A 63 -7.85 -6.17 4.20
CA VAL A 63 -8.43 -7.16 3.26
C VAL A 63 -9.96 -7.20 3.37
N ARG A 64 -10.50 -7.10 4.59
CA ARG A 64 -11.95 -7.10 4.85
C ARG A 64 -12.64 -5.75 4.60
N SER A 65 -11.87 -4.70 4.32
CA SER A 65 -12.41 -3.35 4.15
C SER A 65 -13.35 -3.23 2.95
N ASP A 66 -14.26 -2.25 2.99
CA ASP A 66 -15.15 -1.96 1.86
C ASP A 66 -14.37 -1.60 0.58
N SER A 67 -13.26 -0.86 0.72
CA SER A 67 -12.44 -0.44 -0.42
C SER A 67 -11.86 -1.62 -1.19
N VAL A 68 -11.30 -2.62 -0.50
CA VAL A 68 -10.75 -3.82 -1.15
C VAL A 68 -11.88 -4.64 -1.78
N ARG A 69 -13.02 -4.80 -1.11
CA ARG A 69 -14.17 -5.52 -1.66
C ARG A 69 -14.73 -4.88 -2.93
N GLU A 70 -14.80 -3.55 -2.95
CA GLU A 70 -15.26 -2.79 -4.10
C GLU A 70 -14.27 -2.90 -5.28
N MET A 71 -12.97 -2.91 -5.01
CA MET A 71 -11.97 -3.19 -6.05
C MET A 71 -12.12 -4.60 -6.63
N VAL A 72 -12.40 -5.60 -5.79
CA VAL A 72 -12.60 -6.99 -6.22
C VAL A 72 -13.89 -7.15 -7.03
N SER A 73 -15.00 -6.55 -6.58
CA SER A 73 -16.28 -6.60 -7.31
C SER A 73 -16.17 -5.94 -8.69
N GLN A 74 -15.47 -4.81 -8.79
CA GLN A 74 -15.22 -4.15 -10.07
C GLN A 74 -14.37 -5.00 -11.01
N ARG A 75 -13.32 -5.66 -10.51
CA ARG A 75 -12.49 -6.58 -11.32
C ARG A 75 -13.28 -7.79 -11.80
N LEU A 76 -14.14 -8.35 -10.94
CA LEU A 76 -15.04 -9.45 -11.29
C LEU A 76 -15.94 -9.12 -12.47
N VAL A 77 -16.52 -7.91 -12.46
CA VAL A 77 -17.38 -7.42 -13.54
C VAL A 77 -16.58 -7.25 -14.83
N ILE A 78 -15.37 -6.67 -14.76
CA ILE A 78 -14.55 -6.39 -15.95
C ILE A 78 -14.02 -7.68 -16.60
N GLU A 79 -13.52 -8.61 -15.80
CA GLU A 79 -12.79 -9.79 -16.32
C GLU A 79 -13.71 -10.97 -16.65
N ASN A 80 -14.83 -11.13 -15.93
CA ASN A 80 -15.67 -12.32 -16.03
C ASN A 80 -17.16 -12.02 -16.25
N ASP A 81 -17.55 -10.75 -16.40
CA ASP A 81 -18.97 -10.32 -16.49
C ASP A 81 -19.81 -10.81 -15.29
N LEU A 82 -19.15 -11.03 -14.14
CA LEU A 82 -19.74 -11.53 -12.92
C LEU A 82 -20.12 -10.35 -12.01
N SER A 83 -21.42 -10.05 -11.96
CA SER A 83 -21.96 -9.03 -11.05
C SER A 83 -22.24 -9.63 -9.68
N ILE A 84 -21.20 -9.80 -8.87
CA ILE A 84 -21.31 -10.24 -7.46
C ILE A 84 -21.33 -8.98 -6.56
N ARG A 85 -22.32 -8.90 -5.67
CA ARG A 85 -22.42 -7.78 -4.72
C ARG A 85 -21.27 -7.85 -3.70
N PRO A 86 -20.65 -6.72 -3.31
CA PRO A 86 -19.56 -6.72 -2.32
C PRO A 86 -19.90 -7.43 -0.98
N LEU A 87 -21.16 -7.34 -0.54
CA LEU A 87 -21.62 -7.98 0.69
C LEU A 87 -21.71 -9.52 0.56
N GLU A 88 -21.94 -10.02 -0.65
CA GLU A 88 -22.03 -11.47 -0.92
C GLU A 88 -20.65 -12.13 -0.83
N LEU A 89 -19.60 -11.42 -1.26
CA LEU A 89 -18.21 -11.87 -1.16
C LEU A 89 -17.79 -12.12 0.29
N GLU A 90 -18.27 -11.31 1.23
CA GLU A 90 -17.90 -11.42 2.65
C GLU A 90 -18.36 -12.74 3.28
N ARG A 91 -19.51 -13.28 2.84
CA ARG A 91 -20.09 -14.48 3.45
C ARG A 91 -19.24 -15.73 3.26
N HIS A 92 -18.48 -15.78 2.18
CA HIS A 92 -17.63 -16.92 1.83
C HIS A 92 -16.14 -16.62 2.01
N LEU A 93 -15.79 -15.42 2.48
CA LEU A 93 -14.43 -14.98 2.71
C LEU A 93 -14.02 -15.24 4.16
N GLN A 94 -12.92 -15.95 4.35
CA GLN A 94 -12.26 -16.08 5.64
C GLN A 94 -10.81 -15.64 5.51
N VAL A 95 -10.38 -14.74 6.40
CA VAL A 95 -8.99 -14.26 6.44
C VAL A 95 -8.39 -14.66 7.78
N THR A 96 -7.34 -15.46 7.72
CA THR A 96 -6.60 -15.98 8.89
C THR A 96 -5.13 -15.55 8.79
N HIS A 97 -4.39 -15.68 9.89
CA HIS A 97 -2.94 -15.54 9.88
C HIS A 97 -2.31 -16.87 10.29
N MET A 98 -1.04 -17.02 9.95
CA MET A 98 -0.24 -18.14 10.43
C MET A 98 0.47 -17.71 11.71
N ASP A 99 0.19 -18.37 12.85
CA ASP A 99 0.62 -17.95 14.20
C ASP A 99 2.14 -17.70 14.33
N ASP A 100 2.96 -18.40 13.53
CA ASP A 100 4.42 -18.31 13.56
C ASP A 100 5.03 -17.59 12.35
N SER A 101 4.23 -16.90 11.53
CA SER A 101 4.75 -16.16 10.38
C SER A 101 3.98 -14.88 10.09
N LEU A 102 4.64 -13.91 9.46
CA LEU A 102 4.02 -12.68 8.97
C LEU A 102 3.20 -12.92 7.69
N LYS A 103 2.48 -14.04 7.62
CA LYS A 103 1.69 -14.44 6.46
C LYS A 103 0.22 -14.42 6.81
N ILE A 104 -0.56 -13.83 5.91
CA ILE A 104 -2.02 -13.89 5.95
C ILE A 104 -2.51 -14.84 4.88
N GLN A 105 -3.55 -15.59 5.22
CA GLN A 105 -4.22 -16.52 4.32
C GLN A 105 -5.64 -16.03 4.04
N ILE A 106 -5.97 -15.94 2.76
CA ILE A 106 -7.27 -15.54 2.25
C ILE A 106 -7.93 -16.78 1.70
N HIS A 107 -8.94 -17.29 2.41
CA HIS A 107 -9.73 -18.42 2.01
C HIS A 107 -11.05 -17.95 1.41
N TYR A 108 -11.39 -18.47 0.23
CA TYR A 108 -12.69 -18.24 -0.40
C TYR A 108 -13.34 -19.56 -0.76
N THR A 109 -14.60 -19.73 -0.37
CA THR A 109 -15.37 -20.96 -0.60
C THR A 109 -16.44 -20.76 -1.67
N ASP A 110 -16.42 -21.59 -2.72
CA ASP A 110 -17.40 -21.55 -3.81
C ASP A 110 -17.72 -22.95 -4.35
N PRO A 111 -18.92 -23.20 -4.91
CA PRO A 111 -19.21 -24.43 -5.66
C PRO A 111 -18.33 -24.65 -6.89
N ASP A 112 -17.83 -23.59 -7.53
CA ASP A 112 -16.87 -23.69 -8.63
C ASP A 112 -15.43 -23.49 -8.11
N PRO A 113 -14.56 -24.52 -8.19
CA PRO A 113 -13.17 -24.41 -7.73
C PRO A 113 -12.36 -23.37 -8.50
N LYS A 114 -12.69 -23.12 -9.79
CA LYS A 114 -11.99 -22.12 -10.60
C LYS A 114 -12.34 -20.72 -10.13
N LEU A 115 -13.64 -20.48 -9.90
CA LEU A 115 -14.12 -19.20 -9.38
C LEU A 115 -13.56 -18.92 -7.99
N ALA A 116 -13.54 -19.93 -7.11
CA ALA A 116 -12.96 -19.78 -5.78
C ALA A 116 -11.48 -19.36 -5.83
N ALA A 117 -10.68 -20.03 -6.65
CA ALA A 117 -9.26 -19.73 -6.82
C ALA A 117 -9.03 -18.33 -7.39
N TRP A 118 -9.81 -17.97 -8.41
CA TRP A 118 -9.74 -16.65 -9.01
C TRP A 118 -10.09 -15.56 -7.98
N ILE A 119 -11.21 -15.69 -7.26
CA ILE A 119 -11.63 -14.69 -6.27
C ILE A 119 -10.60 -14.54 -5.15
N ALA A 120 -10.07 -15.65 -4.61
CA ALA A 120 -9.03 -15.60 -3.58
C ALA A 120 -7.77 -14.84 -4.06
N ASN A 121 -7.34 -15.08 -5.30
CA ASN A 121 -6.22 -14.36 -5.91
C ASN A 121 -6.55 -12.88 -6.14
N THR A 122 -7.75 -12.56 -6.64
CA THR A 122 -8.18 -11.16 -6.85
C THR A 122 -8.21 -10.38 -5.55
N PHE A 123 -8.65 -10.98 -4.44
CA PHE A 123 -8.56 -10.36 -3.11
C PHE A 123 -7.11 -10.08 -2.71
N ALA A 124 -6.20 -11.01 -2.97
CA ALA A 124 -4.79 -10.82 -2.66
C ALA A 124 -4.17 -9.68 -3.48
N GLU A 125 -4.44 -9.64 -4.78
CA GLU A 125 -4.00 -8.57 -5.66
C GLU A 125 -4.60 -7.22 -5.27
N ALA A 126 -5.90 -7.17 -4.98
CA ALA A 126 -6.57 -5.95 -4.56
C ALA A 126 -5.98 -5.39 -3.26
N TYR A 127 -5.63 -6.25 -2.29
CA TYR A 127 -4.93 -5.83 -1.09
C TYR A 127 -3.53 -5.26 -1.37
N ILE A 128 -2.76 -5.93 -2.24
CA ILE A 128 -1.41 -5.47 -2.63
C ILE A 128 -1.52 -4.10 -3.31
N ASP A 129 -2.45 -3.95 -4.24
CA ASP A 129 -2.65 -2.70 -4.98
C ASP A 129 -3.17 -1.59 -4.08
N TYR A 130 -4.11 -1.89 -3.18
CA TYR A 130 -4.61 -0.91 -2.21
C TYR A 130 -3.48 -0.40 -1.29
N THR A 131 -2.72 -1.31 -0.69
CA THR A 131 -1.61 -0.96 0.21
C THR A 131 -0.53 -0.18 -0.53
N ARG A 132 -0.25 -0.56 -1.77
CA ARG A 132 0.70 0.15 -2.63
C ARG A 132 0.23 1.57 -2.94
N ASN A 133 -1.03 1.74 -3.32
CA ASN A 133 -1.59 3.06 -3.63
C ASN A 133 -1.56 3.97 -2.41
N LEU A 134 -1.90 3.45 -1.23
CA LEU A 134 -1.77 4.20 0.03
C LEU A 134 -0.33 4.70 0.27
N ASN A 135 0.67 3.85 0.00
CA ASN A 135 2.07 4.24 0.17
C ASN A 135 2.51 5.26 -0.90
N LEU A 136 2.06 5.11 -2.15
CA LEU A 136 2.32 6.08 -3.21
C LEU A 136 1.74 7.45 -2.89
N ASP A 137 0.49 7.50 -2.41
CA ASP A 137 -0.17 8.74 -2.01
C ASP A 137 0.58 9.43 -0.86
N ALA A 138 1.10 8.65 0.09
CA ALA A 138 1.93 9.17 1.18
C ALA A 138 3.25 9.75 0.64
N SER A 139 3.94 9.04 -0.27
CA SER A 139 5.17 9.52 -0.89
C SER A 139 4.96 10.79 -1.72
N ILE A 140 3.87 10.88 -2.50
CA ILE A 140 3.52 12.08 -3.27
C ILE A 140 3.31 13.27 -2.33
N LYS A 141 2.58 13.08 -1.23
CA LYS A 141 2.38 14.13 -0.22
C LYS A 141 3.69 14.56 0.43
N ALA A 142 4.60 13.63 0.71
CA ALA A 142 5.91 13.95 1.27
C ALA A 142 6.77 14.77 0.29
N VAL A 143 6.77 14.41 -1.00
CA VAL A 143 7.43 15.19 -2.06
C VAL A 143 6.85 16.60 -2.17
N GLU A 144 5.52 16.73 -2.11
CA GLU A 144 4.87 18.04 -2.16
C GLU A 144 5.24 18.92 -0.94
N ASP A 145 5.32 18.33 0.26
CA ASP A 145 5.80 19.06 1.44
C ASP A 145 7.28 19.49 1.30
N LEU A 146 8.14 18.62 0.79
CA LEU A 146 9.54 18.97 0.50
C LEU A 146 9.65 20.10 -0.52
N ARG A 147 8.82 20.06 -1.56
CA ARG A 147 8.74 21.12 -2.58
C ARG A 147 8.35 22.46 -1.97
N MET A 148 7.30 22.50 -1.16
CA MET A 148 6.88 23.74 -0.48
C MET A 148 7.99 24.31 0.40
N ARG A 149 8.73 23.46 1.13
CA ARG A 149 9.88 23.89 1.94
C ARG A 149 11.03 24.38 1.08
N ALA A 150 11.30 23.74 -0.05
CA ALA A 150 12.34 24.17 -0.99
C ALA A 150 12.01 25.55 -1.59
N ASP A 151 10.75 25.79 -1.97
CA ASP A 151 10.31 27.09 -2.48
C ASP A 151 10.45 28.20 -1.41
N GLN A 152 10.07 27.91 -0.17
CA GLN A 152 10.28 28.86 0.95
C GLN A 152 11.76 29.20 1.15
N GLN A 153 12.64 28.21 1.05
CA GLN A 153 14.08 28.41 1.23
C GLN A 153 14.71 29.14 0.06
N LYS A 154 14.25 28.86 -1.16
CA LYS A 154 14.64 29.60 -2.36
C LYS A 154 14.36 31.09 -2.22
N HIS A 155 13.18 31.48 -1.76
CA HIS A 155 12.85 32.89 -1.52
C HIS A 155 13.74 33.55 -0.46
N ARG A 156 14.14 32.82 0.57
CA ARG A 156 15.10 33.33 1.57
C ARG A 156 16.49 33.54 0.97
N VAL A 157 16.95 32.61 0.13
CA VAL A 157 18.22 32.74 -0.61
C VAL A 157 18.17 33.96 -1.53
N GLU A 158 17.09 34.14 -2.30
CA GLU A 158 16.90 35.30 -3.19
C GLU A 158 16.87 36.64 -2.42
N ALA A 159 16.22 36.68 -1.25
CA ALA A 159 16.22 37.85 -0.39
C ALA A 159 17.62 38.18 0.13
N LEU A 160 18.37 37.18 0.60
CA LEU A 160 19.75 37.34 1.04
C LEU A 160 20.68 37.79 -0.09
N GLU A 161 20.50 37.27 -1.31
CA GLU A 161 21.26 37.71 -2.49
C GLU A 161 21.04 39.20 -2.78
N THR A 162 19.79 39.66 -2.64
CA THR A 162 19.43 41.07 -2.80
C THR A 162 20.07 41.93 -1.71
N GLU A 163 20.03 41.50 -0.44
CA GLU A 163 20.68 42.20 0.67
C GLU A 163 22.21 42.25 0.52
N ILE A 164 22.84 41.17 0.05
CA ILE A 164 24.27 41.11 -0.24
C ILE A 164 24.63 42.12 -1.34
N ALA A 165 23.83 42.21 -2.40
CA ALA A 165 24.06 43.19 -3.47
C ALA A 165 24.02 44.63 -2.92
N ASN A 166 23.00 44.97 -2.13
CA ASN A 166 22.88 46.27 -1.49
C ASN A 166 24.05 46.58 -0.54
N ALA A 167 24.48 45.61 0.28
CA ALA A 167 25.60 45.76 1.21
C ALA A 167 26.95 45.94 0.48
N ARG A 168 27.13 45.31 -0.70
CA ARG A 168 28.30 45.54 -1.57
C ARG A 168 28.34 46.97 -2.07
N GLU A 169 27.20 47.51 -2.50
CA GLU A 169 27.09 48.90 -2.97
C GLU A 169 27.36 49.91 -1.84
N ALA A 170 26.87 49.63 -0.63
CA ALA A 170 27.07 50.47 0.55
C ALA A 170 28.48 50.40 1.16
N SER A 171 29.37 49.51 0.67
CA SER A 171 30.72 49.27 1.20
C SER A 171 30.76 48.88 2.69
N GLU A 172 29.69 48.24 3.20
CA GLU A 172 29.57 47.82 4.60
C GLU A 172 30.19 46.43 4.83
N ASN A 173 31.53 46.38 4.82
CA ASN A 173 32.31 45.13 4.88
C ASN A 173 31.98 44.22 6.09
N GLY A 174 31.56 44.80 7.23
CA GLY A 174 31.19 44.03 8.43
C GLY A 174 29.86 43.28 8.30
N ILE A 175 28.89 43.85 7.58
CA ILE A 175 27.56 43.27 7.36
C ILE A 175 27.62 42.24 6.22
N LEU A 176 28.40 42.55 5.19
CA LEU A 176 28.65 41.65 4.06
C LEU A 176 29.11 40.26 4.49
N GLY A 177 30.09 40.17 5.41
CA GLY A 177 30.63 38.88 5.87
C GLY A 177 29.61 38.02 6.63
N LYS A 178 28.65 38.65 7.34
CA LYS A 178 27.57 37.94 8.03
C LYS A 178 26.54 37.41 7.02
N LEU A 179 26.11 38.26 6.08
CA LEU A 179 25.12 37.90 5.07
C LEU A 179 25.62 36.78 4.15
N LEU A 180 26.89 36.82 3.75
CA LEU A 180 27.49 35.75 2.93
C LEU A 180 27.47 34.40 3.65
N ARG A 181 27.84 34.35 4.94
CA ARG A 181 27.76 33.12 5.73
C ARG A 181 26.33 32.59 5.85
N GLU A 182 25.36 33.47 6.05
CA GLU A 182 23.96 33.09 6.14
C GLU A 182 23.43 32.56 4.81
N HIS A 183 23.77 33.23 3.70
CA HIS A 183 23.46 32.78 2.34
C HIS A 183 24.02 31.39 2.05
N ASP A 184 25.30 31.15 2.37
CA ASP A 184 25.93 29.83 2.17
C ASP A 184 25.20 28.72 2.95
N VAL A 185 24.80 28.98 4.19
CA VAL A 185 24.05 28.03 5.02
C VAL A 185 22.66 27.75 4.44
N GLN A 186 21.91 28.79 4.06
CA GLN A 186 20.57 28.61 3.50
C GLN A 186 20.61 27.93 2.12
N LYS A 187 21.60 28.27 1.29
CA LYS A 187 21.82 27.65 0.00
C LYS A 187 22.16 26.16 0.13
N GLY A 188 23.04 25.80 1.07
CA GLY A 188 23.34 24.41 1.37
C GLY A 188 22.11 23.60 1.84
N PHE A 189 21.24 24.21 2.63
CA PHE A 189 19.99 23.57 3.04
C PHE A 189 19.01 23.39 1.86
N TYR A 190 18.89 24.39 0.98
CA TYR A 190 18.09 24.27 -0.24
C TYR A 190 18.59 23.14 -1.15
N GLU A 191 19.90 23.05 -1.38
CA GLU A 191 20.51 21.97 -2.18
C GLU A 191 20.24 20.59 -1.57
N ALA A 192 20.34 20.46 -0.24
CA ALA A 192 20.02 19.21 0.46
C ALA A 192 18.52 18.83 0.34
N LEU A 193 17.61 19.80 0.35
CA LEU A 193 16.18 19.56 0.12
C LEU A 193 15.92 19.05 -1.29
N MET A 194 16.55 19.67 -2.30
CA MET A 194 16.44 19.23 -3.70
C MET A 194 16.95 17.80 -3.87
N GLN A 195 18.11 17.48 -3.30
CA GLN A 195 18.66 16.12 -3.35
C GLN A 195 17.73 15.09 -2.70
N ARG A 196 17.13 15.42 -1.55
CA ARG A 196 16.17 14.54 -0.88
C ARG A 196 14.90 14.35 -1.71
N MET A 197 14.41 15.42 -2.32
CA MET A 197 13.24 15.37 -3.20
C MET A 197 13.50 14.46 -4.40
N ASP A 198 14.65 14.58 -5.06
CA ASP A 198 15.05 13.71 -6.17
C ASP A 198 15.11 12.24 -5.74
N GLN A 199 15.61 11.96 -4.53
CA GLN A 199 15.65 10.62 -3.98
C GLN A 199 14.24 10.04 -3.71
N GLU A 200 13.33 10.84 -3.16
CA GLU A 200 11.92 10.43 -2.95
C GLU A 200 11.19 10.22 -4.28
N GLN A 201 11.44 11.08 -5.27
CA GLN A 201 10.82 10.98 -6.59
C GLN A 201 11.27 9.72 -7.33
N ALA A 202 12.55 9.36 -7.24
CA ALA A 202 13.06 8.09 -7.76
C ALA A 202 12.40 6.86 -7.10
N GLN A 203 12.05 6.96 -5.81
CA GLN A 203 11.31 5.91 -5.10
C GLN A 203 9.86 5.76 -5.58
N ILE A 204 9.20 6.84 -6.02
CA ILE A 204 7.85 6.81 -6.59
C ILE A 204 7.85 6.16 -7.98
N GLU A 205 8.88 6.41 -8.80
CA GLU A 205 8.97 5.91 -10.18
C GLU A 205 9.40 4.44 -10.29
N SER A 206 10.21 3.95 -9.35
CA SER A 206 10.76 2.58 -9.40
C SER A 206 9.71 1.45 -9.36
N PRO A 207 8.63 1.49 -8.54
CA PRO A 207 7.64 0.43 -8.47
C PRO A 207 6.77 0.37 -9.72
N GLN A 208 6.46 1.53 -10.31
CA GLN A 208 5.69 1.64 -11.56
C GLN A 208 6.43 0.95 -12.71
N THR A 209 7.75 1.14 -12.77
CA THR A 209 8.60 0.59 -13.82
C THR A 209 8.75 -0.94 -13.72
N SER A 210 8.89 -1.49 -12.51
CA SER A 210 9.02 -2.94 -12.28
C SER A 210 7.77 -3.71 -12.71
N TYR A 211 6.57 -3.20 -12.40
CA TYR A 211 5.31 -3.83 -12.80
C TYR A 211 5.08 -3.80 -14.32
N LYS A 212 5.38 -2.66 -14.97
CA LYS A 212 5.26 -2.55 -16.43
C LYS A 212 6.14 -3.57 -17.16
N ARG A 213 7.32 -3.88 -16.62
CA ARG A 213 8.22 -4.92 -17.17
C ARG A 213 7.70 -6.34 -16.93
N ILE A 214 7.05 -6.61 -15.79
CA ILE A 214 6.46 -7.92 -15.50
C ILE A 214 5.28 -8.20 -16.44
N LEU A 215 4.40 -7.20 -16.66
CA LEU A 215 3.28 -7.32 -17.59
C LEU A 215 3.73 -7.49 -19.06
N GLN A 216 4.86 -6.90 -19.45
CA GLN A 216 5.44 -7.12 -20.79
C GLN A 216 6.17 -8.46 -20.95
N ARG A 217 6.42 -9.19 -19.86
CA ARG A 217 7.20 -10.45 -19.87
C ARG A 217 6.34 -11.71 -19.73
N ALA A 218 5.03 -11.57 -19.46
CA ALA A 218 4.11 -12.71 -19.50
C ALA A 218 3.67 -12.96 -20.96
N PRO A 219 4.13 -14.05 -21.63
CA PRO A 219 3.45 -14.50 -22.84
C PRO A 219 2.06 -15.04 -22.48
N LEU A 220 1.07 -14.71 -23.31
CA LEU A 220 -0.26 -15.31 -23.32
C LEU A 220 -0.20 -16.83 -23.50
#